data_AF-A0A6M3LXK2-F1
#
_entry.id   AF-A0A6M3LXK2-F1
#
_cell.length_a   1.000
_cell.length_b   1.000
_cell.length_c   1.000
_cell.angle_alpha   90.00
_cell.angle_beta   90.00
_cell.angle_gamma   90.00
#
_symmetry.space_group_name_H-M   'P 1'
#
loop_
_entity.id
_entity.type
_entity.pdbx_description
1 polymer ?
#
loop_
_entity_poly.entity_id
_entity_poly.type
_entity_poly.pdbx_seq_one_letter_code
_entity_poly.pdbx_strand_id
1 'polypeptide(L)'
;MDSQILSAVRIFEEIEKLRRSCEGKLSHLARNRKCLDCGKDWMPKKFEPCPQCQSKDTRLMKMSRKCRDCGHVWKPSELGVCPGCGSSSSEPNPKDDLYIREVAMPRLKAEEAFYEDQMKKMVKAHPVWDWAKDVKGAGPTTIGRIVSRTDITRLNTVSEMWAHAGFGLEADGTRQRKKAGA
;
A
#
# COMPACT_ATOMS: atom_id res chain seq x y z
N MET A 1 -5.86 30.19 -0.88
CA MET A 1 -5.56 28.77 -0.56
C MET A 1 -5.41 28.67 0.95
N ASP A 2 -6.15 27.76 1.60
CA ASP A 2 -6.05 27.59 3.06
C ASP A 2 -4.76 26.84 3.41
N SER A 3 -3.78 27.60 3.93
CA SER A 3 -2.43 27.12 4.22
C SER A 3 -2.42 25.99 5.27
N GLN A 4 -3.37 25.99 6.20
CA GLN A 4 -3.46 24.99 7.25
C GLN A 4 -3.98 23.66 6.70
N ILE A 5 -5.05 23.69 5.89
CA ILE A 5 -5.60 22.50 5.22
C ILE A 5 -4.57 21.91 4.26
N LEU A 6 -3.85 22.74 3.49
CA LEU A 6 -2.76 22.29 2.62
C LEU A 6 -1.68 21.53 3.39
N SER A 7 -1.22 22.10 4.51
CA SER A 7 -0.17 21.50 5.33
C SER A 7 -0.63 20.14 5.91
N ALA A 8 -1.85 20.07 6.44
CA ALA A 8 -2.42 18.84 6.97
C ALA A 8 -2.57 17.75 5.90
N VAL A 9 -3.06 18.10 4.71
CA VAL A 9 -3.20 17.17 3.58
C VAL A 9 -1.84 16.64 3.12
N ARG A 10 -0.80 17.49 3.04
CA ARG A 10 0.55 17.07 2.65
C ARG A 10 1.12 16.03 3.63
N ILE A 11 1.01 16.29 4.93
CA ILE A 11 1.51 15.36 5.95
C ILE A 11 0.77 14.02 5.85
N PHE A 12 -0.56 14.06 5.77
CA PHE A 12 -1.39 12.87 5.61
C PHE A 12 -1.00 12.03 4.38
N GLU A 13 -0.81 12.67 3.22
CA GLU A 13 -0.43 11.96 1.99
C GLU A 13 0.98 11.36 2.04
N GLU A 14 1.94 12.03 2.68
CA GLU A 14 3.30 11.47 2.87
C GLU A 14 3.27 10.25 3.82
N ILE A 15 2.48 10.30 4.89
CA ILE A 15 2.30 9.13 5.77
C ILE A 15 1.64 7.97 5.03
N GLU A 16 0.58 8.24 4.26
CA GLU A 16 -0.10 7.21 3.45
C GLU A 16 0.88 6.57 2.45
N LYS A 17 1.72 7.38 1.80
CA LYS A 17 2.75 6.93 0.86
C LYS A 17 3.80 6.05 1.55
N LEU A 18 4.30 6.46 2.72
CA LEU A 18 5.23 5.67 3.52
C LEU A 18 4.62 4.33 3.93
N ARG A 19 3.39 4.34 4.46
CA ARG A 19 2.67 3.11 4.83
C ARG A 19 2.51 2.16 3.66
N ARG A 20 2.02 2.65 2.51
CA ARG A 20 1.84 1.82 1.30
C ARG A 20 3.17 1.25 0.81
N SER A 21 4.27 2.00 0.91
CA SER A 21 5.61 1.50 0.59
C SER A 21 6.03 0.36 1.53
N CYS A 22 5.83 0.53 2.84
CA CYS A 22 6.11 -0.51 3.85
C CYS A 22 5.26 -1.77 3.62
N GLU A 23 3.95 -1.63 3.35
CA GLU A 23 3.07 -2.75 3.00
C GLU A 23 3.49 -3.46 1.70
N GLY A 24 3.93 -2.69 0.71
CA GLY A 24 4.53 -3.22 -0.51
C GLY A 24 5.73 -4.12 -0.18
N LYS A 25 6.67 -3.64 0.64
CA LYS A 25 7.86 -4.43 1.03
C LYS A 25 7.50 -5.73 1.76
N LEU A 26 6.49 -5.72 2.61
CA LEU A 26 5.97 -6.92 3.28
C LEU A 26 5.28 -7.87 2.28
N SER A 27 4.50 -7.35 1.32
CA SER A 27 3.72 -8.18 0.39
C SER A 27 4.51 -8.72 -0.82
N HIS A 28 5.51 -7.99 -1.33
CA HIS A 28 6.37 -8.40 -2.45
C HIS A 28 7.30 -9.58 -2.10
N LEU A 29 7.48 -9.88 -0.81
CA LEU A 29 8.29 -11.00 -0.33
C LEU A 29 7.45 -12.24 0.00
N ALA A 30 6.17 -12.10 0.31
CA ALA A 30 5.34 -13.21 0.78
C ALA A 30 4.67 -14.06 -0.32
N ARG A 31 4.65 -13.64 -1.60
CA ARG A 31 3.76 -14.25 -2.63
C ARG A 31 4.43 -14.87 -3.84
N ASN A 32 5.76 -14.82 -3.98
CA ASN A 32 6.39 -15.41 -5.16
C ASN A 32 6.35 -16.94 -5.12
N ARG A 33 5.81 -17.58 -6.16
CA ARG A 33 5.71 -19.03 -6.30
C ARG A 33 6.53 -19.52 -7.48
N LYS A 34 7.08 -20.73 -7.34
CA LYS A 34 7.70 -21.50 -8.42
C LYS A 34 6.94 -22.81 -8.58
N CYS A 35 6.62 -23.16 -9.81
CA CYS A 35 6.03 -24.45 -10.13
C CYS A 35 7.14 -25.50 -10.09
N LEU A 36 6.89 -26.62 -9.40
CA LEU A 36 7.86 -27.70 -9.33
C LEU A 36 7.87 -28.54 -10.63
N ASP A 37 6.74 -28.61 -11.34
CA ASP A 37 6.66 -29.36 -12.60
C ASP A 37 7.31 -28.65 -13.80
N CYS A 38 7.03 -27.35 -14.00
CA CYS A 38 7.52 -26.62 -15.16
C CYS A 38 8.59 -25.56 -14.84
N GLY A 39 8.94 -25.39 -13.57
CA GLY A 39 9.94 -24.41 -13.13
C GLY A 39 9.55 -22.95 -13.27
N LYS A 40 8.34 -22.62 -13.75
CA LYS A 40 7.85 -21.25 -13.93
C LYS A 40 7.74 -20.52 -12.60
N ASP A 41 8.20 -19.27 -12.56
CA ASP A 41 7.98 -18.35 -11.43
C ASP A 41 6.81 -17.39 -11.73
N TRP A 42 5.93 -17.15 -10.75
CA TRP A 42 4.84 -16.16 -10.83
C TRP A 42 4.40 -15.67 -9.45
N MET A 43 3.66 -14.55 -9.43
CA MET A 43 3.21 -13.89 -8.21
C MET A 43 1.67 -13.77 -8.21
N PRO A 44 0.95 -14.80 -7.73
CA PRO A 44 -0.51 -14.77 -7.77
C PRO A 44 -1.08 -13.91 -6.64
N LYS A 45 -2.25 -13.30 -6.87
CA LYS A 45 -2.93 -12.46 -5.85
C LYS A 45 -3.54 -13.31 -4.73
N LYS A 46 -3.97 -14.54 -5.04
CA LYS A 46 -4.49 -15.58 -4.15
C LYS A 46 -3.84 -16.93 -4.52
N PHE A 47 -4.13 -18.03 -3.82
CA PHE A 47 -3.63 -19.33 -4.27
C PHE A 47 -4.20 -19.65 -5.66
N GLU A 48 -3.31 -19.78 -6.65
CA GLU A 48 -3.65 -20.08 -8.04
C GLU A 48 -2.66 -21.13 -8.56
N PRO A 49 -3.12 -22.13 -9.34
CA PRO A 49 -2.23 -23.07 -10.01
C PRO A 49 -1.25 -22.37 -10.94
N CYS A 50 -0.22 -23.08 -11.38
CA CYS A 50 0.76 -22.55 -12.30
C CYS A 50 0.08 -22.00 -13.57
N PRO A 51 0.31 -20.74 -13.97
CA PRO A 51 -0.31 -20.18 -15.18
C PRO A 51 0.18 -20.82 -16.47
N GLN A 52 1.28 -21.57 -16.44
CA GLN A 52 1.87 -22.21 -17.62
C GLN A 52 1.44 -23.67 -17.79
N CYS A 53 1.40 -24.46 -16.71
CA CYS A 53 1.09 -25.90 -16.79
C CYS A 53 -0.13 -26.32 -15.95
N GLN A 54 -0.81 -25.38 -15.30
CA GLN A 54 -1.93 -25.61 -14.37
C GLN A 54 -1.63 -26.54 -13.18
N SER A 55 -0.36 -26.89 -12.97
CA SER A 55 0.05 -27.66 -11.81
C SER A 55 -0.29 -26.93 -10.51
N LYS A 56 -0.81 -27.69 -9.54
CA LYS A 56 -0.98 -27.24 -8.15
C LYS A 56 0.28 -27.45 -7.33
N ASP A 57 1.26 -28.19 -7.86
CA ASP A 57 2.53 -28.47 -7.20
C ASP A 57 3.46 -27.26 -7.36
N THR A 58 3.39 -26.40 -6.35
CA THR A 58 3.99 -25.07 -6.40
C THR A 58 4.59 -24.74 -5.03
N ARG A 59 5.81 -24.23 -5.06
CA ARG A 59 6.57 -23.85 -3.87
C ARG A 59 6.62 -22.34 -3.74
N LEU A 60 6.41 -21.83 -2.53
CA LEU A 60 6.75 -20.45 -2.20
C LEU A 60 8.27 -20.26 -2.23
N MET A 61 8.73 -19.41 -3.15
CA MET A 61 10.17 -19.20 -3.44
C MET A 61 10.93 -18.48 -2.32
N LYS A 62 10.25 -18.00 -1.28
CA LYS A 62 10.82 -17.14 -0.24
C LYS A 62 10.62 -17.64 1.19
N MET A 63 10.28 -18.91 1.41
CA MET A 63 10.42 -19.47 2.76
C MET A 63 11.88 -19.83 3.00
N SER A 64 12.68 -18.92 3.55
CA SER A 64 13.86 -19.34 4.31
C SER A 64 13.41 -20.01 5.60
N ARG A 65 14.18 -20.98 6.08
CA ARG A 65 14.02 -21.52 7.43
C ARG A 65 15.17 -21.04 8.30
N LYS A 66 14.88 -20.88 9.59
CA LYS A 66 15.89 -20.68 10.63
C LYS A 66 15.90 -21.93 11.51
N CYS A 67 17.08 -22.47 11.81
CA CYS A 67 17.22 -23.62 12.69
C CYS A 67 16.99 -23.14 14.11
N ARG A 68 16.19 -23.90 14.89
CA ARG A 68 15.98 -23.58 16.30
C ARG A 68 17.21 -23.87 17.16
N ASP A 69 18.03 -24.84 16.73
CA ASP A 69 19.15 -25.31 17.55
C ASP A 69 20.45 -24.54 17.28
N CYS A 70 20.74 -24.20 16.02
CA CYS A 70 21.99 -23.50 15.65
C CYS A 70 21.78 -22.11 15.03
N GLY A 71 20.53 -21.68 14.82
CA GLY A 71 20.22 -20.37 14.22
C GLY A 71 20.56 -20.22 12.74
N HIS A 72 21.13 -21.25 12.09
CA HIS A 72 21.48 -21.21 10.67
C HIS A 72 20.25 -20.92 9.81
N VAL A 73 20.42 -20.11 8.75
CA VAL A 73 19.34 -19.73 7.84
C VAL A 73 19.59 -20.34 6.47
N TRP A 74 18.66 -21.15 5.96
CA TRP A 74 18.79 -21.81 4.67
C TRP A 74 17.48 -21.80 3.88
N LYS A 75 17.60 -22.06 2.58
CA LYS A 75 16.43 -22.37 1.74
C LYS A 75 16.09 -23.84 1.95
N PRO A 76 14.82 -24.21 2.25
CA PRO A 76 14.43 -25.60 2.42
C PRO A 76 14.90 -26.42 1.20
N SER A 77 15.67 -27.47 1.45
CA SER A 77 16.02 -28.49 0.45
C SER A 77 15.07 -29.68 0.63
N GLU A 78 15.12 -30.63 -0.31
CA GLU A 78 14.33 -31.88 -0.22
C GLU A 78 14.64 -32.67 1.06
N LEU A 79 15.84 -32.52 1.62
CA LEU A 79 16.28 -33.22 2.83
C LEU A 79 15.54 -32.78 4.10
N GLY A 80 14.89 -31.62 4.11
CA GLY A 80 14.09 -31.14 5.25
C GLY A 80 14.86 -30.77 6.53
N VAL A 81 16.18 -31.00 6.58
CA VAL A 81 17.05 -30.75 7.74
C VAL A 81 17.95 -29.51 7.57
N CYS A 82 18.45 -28.99 8.69
CA CYS A 82 19.42 -27.90 8.76
C CYS A 82 20.78 -28.34 8.19
N PRO A 83 21.32 -27.66 7.17
CA PRO A 83 22.65 -27.98 6.61
C PRO A 83 23.80 -27.78 7.60
N GLY A 84 23.64 -26.88 8.58
CA GLY A 84 24.70 -26.54 9.52
C GLY A 84 24.84 -27.49 10.70
N CYS A 85 23.75 -28.13 11.14
CA CYS A 85 23.75 -29.00 12.32
C CYS A 85 22.96 -30.30 12.19
N GLY A 86 22.34 -30.57 11.05
CA GLY A 86 21.54 -31.78 10.82
C GLY A 86 20.16 -31.80 11.50
N SER A 87 19.82 -30.78 12.30
CA SER A 87 18.53 -30.74 13.00
C SER A 87 17.34 -30.64 12.04
N SER A 88 16.28 -31.39 12.33
CA SER A 88 14.96 -31.25 11.70
C SER A 88 14.14 -30.09 12.26
N SER A 89 14.52 -29.55 13.42
CA SER A 89 13.84 -28.47 14.12
C SER A 89 14.11 -27.13 13.44
N SER A 90 13.09 -26.60 12.79
CA SER A 90 13.19 -25.38 12.01
C SER A 90 11.89 -24.60 11.95
N GLU A 91 12.00 -23.27 11.92
CA GLU A 91 10.87 -22.37 11.84
C GLU A 91 10.91 -21.52 10.56
N PRO A 92 9.74 -21.05 10.07
CA PRO A 92 9.71 -20.09 8.98
C PRO A 92 10.49 -18.82 9.35
N ASN A 93 11.42 -18.41 8.49
CA ASN A 93 12.09 -17.12 8.56
C ASN A 93 11.57 -16.25 7.40
N PRO A 94 10.41 -15.59 7.56
CA PRO A 94 9.91 -14.69 6.54
C PRO A 94 10.95 -13.59 6.29
N LYS A 95 11.14 -13.21 5.03
CA LYS A 95 12.01 -12.07 4.67
C LYS A 95 11.38 -10.71 5.04
N ASP A 96 10.26 -10.74 5.75
CA ASP A 96 9.58 -9.57 6.27
C ASP A 96 10.48 -8.95 7.34
N ASP A 97 10.77 -7.66 7.18
CA ASP A 97 11.54 -6.93 8.17
C ASP A 97 10.69 -6.79 9.46
N LEU A 98 11.16 -7.44 10.53
CA LEU A 98 10.48 -7.45 11.84
C LEU A 98 10.24 -6.02 12.35
N TYR A 99 11.19 -5.12 12.16
CA TYR A 99 11.03 -3.71 12.55
C TYR A 99 9.94 -3.04 11.73
N ILE A 100 9.88 -3.27 10.42
CA ILE A 100 8.78 -2.75 9.59
C ILE A 100 7.43 -3.27 10.10
N ARG A 101 7.31 -4.58 10.35
CA ARG A 101 6.04 -5.21 10.75
C ARG A 101 5.57 -4.80 12.15
N GLU A 102 6.46 -4.83 13.13
CA GLU A 102 6.12 -4.69 14.55
C GLU A 102 6.21 -3.26 15.04
N VAL A 103 7.04 -2.42 14.42
CA VAL A 103 7.28 -1.03 14.86
C VAL A 103 6.76 -0.02 13.85
N ALA A 104 7.26 -0.07 12.60
CA ALA A 104 6.94 0.98 11.63
C ALA A 104 5.46 0.96 11.22
N MET A 105 4.91 -0.21 10.91
CA MET A 105 3.54 -0.35 10.43
C MET A 105 2.47 0.08 11.45
N PRO A 106 2.52 -0.35 12.73
CA PRO A 106 1.58 0.14 13.74
C PRO A 106 1.67 1.66 13.93
N ARG A 107 2.89 2.22 13.98
CA ARG A 107 3.09 3.67 14.11
C ARG A 107 2.52 4.43 12.91
N LEU A 108 2.84 4.01 11.69
CA LEU A 108 2.33 4.66 10.47
C LEU A 108 0.81 4.64 10.38
N LYS A 109 0.15 3.55 10.80
CA LYS A 109 -1.32 3.48 10.86
C LYS A 109 -1.91 4.41 11.91
N ALA A 110 -1.29 4.51 13.08
CA ALA A 110 -1.73 5.42 14.13
C ALA A 110 -1.58 6.89 13.70
N GLU A 111 -0.44 7.23 13.11
CA GLU A 111 -0.18 8.57 12.56
C GLU A 111 -1.14 8.89 11.42
N GLU A 112 -1.36 7.96 10.47
CA GLU A 112 -2.31 8.15 9.36
C GLU A 112 -3.72 8.47 9.90
N ALA A 113 -4.19 7.70 10.90
CA ALA A 113 -5.49 7.94 11.52
C ALA A 113 -5.56 9.30 12.24
N PHE A 114 -4.50 9.68 12.96
CA PHE A 114 -4.42 10.96 13.66
C PHE A 114 -4.51 12.14 12.69
N TYR A 115 -3.67 12.17 11.65
CA TYR A 115 -3.68 13.27 10.68
C TYR A 115 -4.92 13.27 9.81
N GLU A 116 -5.50 12.10 9.51
CA GLU A 116 -6.79 12.03 8.83
C GLU A 116 -7.89 12.69 9.65
N ASP A 117 -7.94 12.45 10.97
CA ASP A 117 -8.92 13.07 11.87
C ASP A 117 -8.74 14.59 11.99
N GLN A 118 -7.50 15.06 12.13
CA GLN A 118 -7.20 16.49 12.16
C GLN A 118 -7.65 17.20 10.87
N MET A 119 -7.30 16.63 9.71
CA MET A 119 -7.74 17.15 8.42
C MET A 119 -9.27 17.11 8.30
N LYS A 120 -9.93 16.03 8.73
CA LYS A 120 -11.40 15.92 8.72
C LYS A 120 -12.06 17.03 9.54
N LYS A 121 -11.50 17.38 10.71
CA LYS A 121 -12.00 18.49 11.54
C LYS A 121 -11.85 19.84 10.83
N MET A 122 -10.68 20.11 10.26
CA MET A 122 -10.43 21.36 9.51
C MET A 122 -11.36 21.50 8.32
N VAL A 123 -11.56 20.41 7.55
CA VAL A 123 -12.46 20.41 6.40
C VAL A 123 -13.90 20.66 6.83
N LYS A 124 -14.39 20.04 7.90
CA LYS A 124 -15.76 20.24 8.39
C LYS A 124 -16.03 21.66 8.89
N ALA A 125 -14.99 22.36 9.36
CA ALA A 125 -15.07 23.76 9.77
C ALA A 125 -14.94 24.74 8.58
N HIS A 126 -14.55 24.26 7.40
CA HIS A 126 -14.35 25.09 6.23
C HIS A 126 -15.69 25.33 5.50
N PRO A 127 -15.98 26.55 5.00
CA PRO A 127 -17.26 26.89 4.35
C PRO A 127 -17.67 25.98 3.18
N VAL A 128 -16.68 25.39 2.49
CA VAL A 128 -16.92 24.41 1.40
C VAL A 128 -17.70 23.18 1.89
N TRP A 129 -17.59 22.82 3.16
CA TRP A 129 -18.26 21.63 3.69
C TRP A 129 -19.79 21.75 3.66
N ASP A 130 -20.34 22.96 3.77
CA ASP A 130 -21.78 23.19 3.85
C ASP A 130 -22.54 22.61 2.67
N TRP A 131 -21.98 22.72 1.46
CA TRP A 131 -22.54 22.13 0.24
C TRP A 131 -21.89 20.80 -0.12
N ALA A 132 -20.61 20.60 0.20
CA ALA A 132 -19.88 19.41 -0.22
C ALA A 132 -20.35 18.12 0.47
N LYS A 133 -20.87 18.23 1.70
CA LYS A 133 -21.38 17.08 2.47
C LYS A 133 -22.50 16.30 1.78
N ASP A 134 -23.25 16.97 0.89
CA ASP A 134 -24.39 16.39 0.17
C ASP A 134 -23.97 15.75 -1.16
N VAL A 135 -22.71 15.92 -1.58
CA VAL A 135 -22.19 15.35 -2.83
C VAL A 135 -21.72 13.92 -2.62
N LYS A 136 -22.38 12.97 -3.29
CA LYS A 136 -22.02 11.54 -3.22
C LYS A 136 -20.56 11.32 -3.65
N GLY A 137 -19.76 10.70 -2.78
CA GLY A 137 -18.33 10.44 -3.03
C GLY A 137 -17.39 11.56 -2.57
N ALA A 138 -17.91 12.70 -2.14
CA ALA A 138 -17.15 13.83 -1.64
C ALA A 138 -16.94 13.78 -0.11
N GLY A 139 -16.34 12.69 0.38
CA GLY A 139 -15.99 12.60 1.80
C GLY A 139 -15.02 13.69 2.25
N PRO A 140 -14.89 13.98 3.56
CA PRO A 140 -14.04 15.07 4.04
C PRO A 140 -12.57 14.93 3.62
N THR A 141 -12.07 13.69 3.55
CA THR A 141 -10.72 13.39 3.03
C THR A 141 -10.56 13.82 1.57
N THR A 142 -11.56 13.55 0.72
CA THR A 142 -11.56 13.97 -0.69
C THR A 142 -11.65 15.49 -0.80
N ILE A 143 -12.55 16.12 -0.05
CA ILE A 143 -12.71 17.58 -0.04
C ILE A 143 -11.45 18.28 0.46
N GLY A 144 -10.80 17.79 1.52
CA GLY A 144 -9.53 18.34 1.99
C GLY A 144 -8.45 18.33 0.91
N ARG A 145 -8.35 17.23 0.16
CA ARG A 145 -7.43 17.11 -0.98
C ARG A 145 -7.75 18.05 -2.15
N ILE A 146 -9.02 18.41 -2.33
CA ILE A 146 -9.46 19.37 -3.34
C ILE A 146 -9.15 20.78 -2.85
N VAL A 147 -9.69 21.18 -1.70
CA VAL A 147 -9.52 22.53 -1.13
C VAL A 147 -8.05 22.92 -0.93
N SER A 148 -7.20 21.96 -0.56
CA SER A 148 -5.74 22.20 -0.44
C SER A 148 -5.07 22.56 -1.76
N ARG A 149 -5.60 22.11 -2.90
CA ARG A 149 -4.97 22.26 -4.23
C ARG A 149 -5.70 23.22 -5.14
N THR A 150 -6.96 23.50 -4.84
CA THR A 150 -7.82 24.35 -5.66
C THR A 150 -7.48 25.81 -5.40
N ASP A 151 -6.88 26.44 -6.40
CA ASP A 151 -6.97 27.89 -6.55
C ASP A 151 -8.24 28.21 -7.36
N ILE A 152 -9.30 28.56 -6.64
CA ILE A 152 -10.62 28.81 -7.24
C ILE A 152 -10.59 29.96 -8.26
N THR A 153 -9.61 30.87 -8.17
CA THR A 153 -9.46 31.97 -9.13
C THR A 153 -9.00 31.51 -10.51
N ARG A 154 -8.49 30.27 -10.62
CA ARG A 154 -7.93 29.70 -11.85
C ARG A 154 -8.83 28.64 -12.48
N LEU A 155 -10.01 28.39 -11.93
CA LEU A 155 -10.89 27.29 -12.31
C LEU A 155 -12.28 27.83 -12.60
N ASN A 156 -12.74 27.66 -13.84
CA ASN A 156 -14.01 28.21 -14.31
C ASN A 156 -15.17 27.22 -14.17
N THR A 157 -14.87 25.93 -13.99
CA THR A 157 -15.89 24.88 -13.84
C THR A 157 -15.56 23.90 -12.72
N VAL A 158 -16.61 23.25 -12.20
CA VAL A 158 -16.48 22.15 -11.23
C VAL A 158 -15.63 21.01 -11.82
N SER A 159 -15.83 20.67 -13.09
CA SER A 159 -15.05 19.63 -13.78
C SER A 159 -13.55 19.94 -13.83
N GLU A 160 -13.18 21.20 -14.10
CA GLU A 160 -11.78 21.65 -14.05
C GLU A 160 -11.19 21.55 -12.64
N MET A 161 -11.98 21.86 -11.60
CA MET A 161 -11.55 21.69 -10.21
C MET A 161 -11.24 20.22 -9.88
N TRP A 162 -12.12 19.29 -10.26
CA TRP A 162 -11.88 17.86 -10.05
C TRP A 162 -10.66 17.38 -10.84
N ALA A 163 -10.50 17.82 -12.09
CA ALA A 163 -9.35 17.49 -12.94
C ALA A 163 -8.03 18.01 -12.34
N HIS A 164 -8.00 19.27 -11.89
CA HIS A 164 -6.83 19.88 -11.25
C HIS A 164 -6.39 19.12 -10.00
N ALA A 165 -7.34 18.63 -9.19
CA ALA A 165 -7.04 17.82 -8.01
C ALA A 165 -6.69 16.35 -8.32
N GLY A 166 -6.66 15.94 -9.60
CA GLY A 166 -6.37 14.57 -10.04
C GLY A 166 -7.52 13.58 -9.78
N PHE A 167 -8.75 14.10 -9.72
CA PHE A 167 -9.98 13.33 -9.53
C PHE A 167 -10.94 13.42 -10.74
N GLY A 168 -10.51 14.07 -11.82
CA GLY A 168 -11.27 14.15 -13.06
C GLY A 168 -11.36 12.81 -13.81
N LEU A 169 -12.16 12.82 -14.88
CA LEU A 169 -12.27 11.74 -15.84
C LEU A 169 -11.63 12.17 -17.17
N GLU A 170 -10.98 11.23 -17.85
CA GLU A 170 -10.54 11.37 -19.24
C GLU A 170 -11.76 11.30 -20.18
N ALA A 171 -11.56 11.64 -21.46
CA ALA A 171 -12.64 11.67 -22.46
C ALA A 171 -13.33 10.29 -22.67
N ASP A 172 -12.64 9.20 -22.33
CA ASP A 172 -13.14 7.83 -22.39
C ASP A 172 -13.85 7.37 -21.10
N GLY A 173 -14.03 8.27 -20.12
CA GLY A 173 -14.63 7.99 -18.82
C GLY A 173 -13.68 7.29 -17.84
N THR A 174 -12.41 7.09 -18.19
CA THR A 174 -11.42 6.52 -17.27
C THR A 174 -10.93 7.55 -16.26
N ARG A 175 -10.46 7.07 -15.10
CA ARG A 175 -9.98 7.96 -14.03
C ARG A 175 -8.64 8.59 -14.42
N GLN A 176 -8.57 9.92 -14.37
CA GLN A 176 -7.35 10.67 -14.63
C GLN A 176 -6.27 10.31 -13.61
N ARG A 177 -5.02 10.10 -14.08
CA ARG A 177 -3.85 9.93 -13.20
C ARG A 177 -3.21 11.29 -12.94
N LYS A 178 -2.73 11.51 -11.71
CA LYS A 178 -1.92 12.70 -11.39
C LYS A 178 -0.70 12.77 -12.31
N LYS A 179 -0.58 13.87 -13.06
CA LYS A 179 0.64 14.21 -13.82
C LYS A 179 1.65 14.88 -12.87
N ALA A 180 2.93 14.62 -13.07
CA ALA A 180 3.97 15.26 -12.27
C ALA A 180 3.94 16.78 -12.47
N GLY A 181 3.87 17.55 -11.37
CA GLY A 181 3.89 19.02 -11.40
C GLY A 181 2.53 19.72 -11.24
N ALA A 182 1.44 18.99 -11.00
CA ALA A 182 0.11 19.52 -10.66
C ALA A 182 -0.19 19.42 -9.16
#